data_AF-X1TXA9-F1
#
_entry.id   AF-X1TXA9-F1
#
_cell.length_a   1.000
_cell.length_b   1.000
_cell.length_c   1.000
_cell.angle_alpha   90.00
_cell.angle_beta   90.00
_cell.angle_gamma   90.00
#
_symmetry.space_group_name_H-M   'P 1'
#
loop_
_entity.id
_entity.type
_entity.pdbx_description
1 polymer ?
#
loop_
_entity_poly.entity_id
_entity_poly.type
_entity_poly.pdbx_seq_one_letter_code
_entity_poly.pdbx_strand_id
1 'polypeptide(L)'
;MIITKLIGGLGNQLFQYAVARHIAEIHRTILKIDISGFETYKLQKYSLWPFNIQENFASLEEVTALTVRKRRIVERVTRRVLRRPPKPAPTHIREKKRFHFDPEILNLPTGVYLDGSWQSEKYFADIEAVIRQEFTVKTPQVGKDKELAEQMASCESVSLHIRRGDYVSNPRTKQILGPSDLDYYFRCVEYFTQMVKNPHFFIFSDEPKWARNNLKLSHPT
;
A
#
# COMPACT_ATOMS: atom_id res chain seq x y z
N MET A 1 18.66 -10.16 7.02
CA MET A 1 17.19 -10.10 6.84
C MET A 1 16.74 -8.65 6.74
N ILE A 2 15.63 -8.40 6.06
CA ILE A 2 14.91 -7.11 6.02
C ILE A 2 13.53 -7.37 6.63
N ILE A 3 13.08 -6.50 7.54
CA ILE A 3 11.73 -6.57 8.11
C ILE A 3 10.95 -5.33 7.66
N THR A 4 9.72 -5.51 7.18
CA THR A 4 8.83 -4.38 6.88
C THR A 4 7.55 -4.48 7.69
N LYS A 5 7.13 -3.35 8.24
CA LYS A 5 5.83 -3.23 8.91
C LYS A 5 4.73 -3.16 7.87
N LEU A 6 3.77 -4.07 7.95
CA LEU A 6 2.54 -3.99 7.17
C LEU A 6 1.44 -3.33 8.00
N ILE A 7 0.87 -2.24 7.48
CA ILE A 7 -0.27 -1.56 8.11
C ILE A 7 -1.04 -0.71 7.09
N GLY A 8 -2.35 -0.58 7.29
CA GLY A 8 -3.25 0.16 6.41
C GLY A 8 -3.98 -0.74 5.42
N GLY A 9 -4.58 -0.14 4.39
CA GLY A 9 -5.29 -0.88 3.34
C GLY A 9 -4.36 -1.63 2.41
N LEU A 10 -4.93 -2.45 1.52
CA LEU A 10 -4.18 -3.31 0.60
C LEU A 10 -3.10 -2.55 -0.18
N GLY A 11 -3.42 -1.37 -0.72
CA GLY A 11 -2.44 -0.55 -1.46
C GLY A 11 -1.18 -0.23 -0.63
N ASN A 12 -1.34 0.17 0.64
CA ASN A 12 -0.18 0.43 1.52
C ASN A 12 0.62 -0.85 1.76
N GLN A 13 -0.05 -1.98 1.99
CA GLN A 13 0.60 -3.26 2.23
C GLN A 13 1.44 -3.68 1.01
N LEU A 14 0.93 -3.47 -0.21
CA LEU A 14 1.67 -3.74 -1.46
C LEU A 14 2.93 -2.87 -1.56
N PHE A 15 2.84 -1.55 -1.33
CA PHE A 15 4.02 -0.66 -1.34
C PHE A 15 5.05 -1.04 -0.26
N GLN A 16 4.59 -1.31 0.96
CA GLN A 16 5.43 -1.71 2.09
C GLN A 16 6.18 -3.01 1.85
N TYR A 17 5.51 -3.98 1.21
CA TYR A 17 6.11 -5.22 0.78
C TYR A 17 7.13 -4.99 -0.33
N ALA A 18 6.75 -4.26 -1.38
CA ALA A 18 7.56 -4.12 -2.59
C ALA A 18 8.92 -3.44 -2.34
N VAL A 19 8.97 -2.35 -1.56
CA VAL A 19 10.26 -1.71 -1.19
C VAL A 19 11.16 -2.65 -0.40
N ALA A 20 10.60 -3.41 0.54
CA ALA A 20 11.35 -4.34 1.37
C ALA A 20 11.84 -5.54 0.56
N ARG A 21 11.01 -6.01 -0.38
CA ARG A 21 11.33 -7.08 -1.32
C ARG A 21 12.47 -6.69 -2.24
N HIS A 22 12.53 -5.44 -2.69
CA HIS A 22 13.66 -4.92 -3.48
C HIS A 22 14.96 -4.96 -2.68
N ILE A 23 14.97 -4.41 -1.47
CA ILE A 23 16.17 -4.40 -0.63
C ILE A 23 16.60 -5.85 -0.29
N ALA A 24 15.64 -6.74 -0.03
CA ALA A 24 15.92 -8.16 0.22
C ALA A 24 16.54 -8.86 -1.01
N GLU A 25 16.09 -8.54 -2.22
CA GLU A 25 16.63 -9.06 -3.49
C GLU A 25 18.09 -8.65 -3.69
N ILE A 26 18.38 -7.34 -3.59
CA ILE A 26 19.73 -6.79 -3.77
C ILE A 26 20.73 -7.46 -2.82
N HIS A 27 20.34 -7.61 -1.56
CA HIS A 27 21.20 -8.18 -0.52
C HIS A 27 21.16 -9.71 -0.45
N ARG A 28 20.39 -10.38 -1.32
CA ARG A 28 20.15 -11.84 -1.28
C ARG A 28 19.86 -12.34 0.13
N THR A 29 18.97 -11.63 0.81
CA THR A 29 18.63 -11.91 2.21
C THR A 29 17.14 -12.15 2.38
N ILE A 30 16.76 -12.72 3.52
CA ILE A 30 15.37 -13.06 3.83
C ILE A 30 14.57 -11.77 4.04
N LEU A 31 13.45 -11.63 3.32
CA LEU A 31 12.38 -10.70 3.64
C LEU A 31 11.48 -11.30 4.73
N LYS A 32 11.13 -10.49 5.74
CA LYS A 32 10.07 -10.79 6.70
C LYS A 32 9.07 -9.64 6.79
N ILE A 33 7.81 -9.98 7.09
CA ILE A 33 6.71 -9.04 7.27
C ILE A 33 6.26 -9.03 8.73
N ASP A 34 6.10 -7.84 9.30
CA ASP A 34 5.55 -7.62 10.63
C ASP A 34 4.09 -7.16 10.51
N ILE A 35 3.16 -8.00 10.95
CA ILE A 35 1.71 -7.74 10.95
C ILE A 35 1.16 -7.38 12.34
N SER A 36 2.00 -7.27 13.37
CA SER A 36 1.58 -6.99 14.75
C SER A 36 0.79 -5.68 14.87
N GLY A 37 1.02 -4.72 13.95
CA GLY A 37 0.25 -3.49 13.85
C GLY A 37 -1.27 -3.70 13.70
N PHE A 38 -1.70 -4.82 13.11
CA PHE A 38 -3.12 -5.14 12.92
C PHE A 38 -3.83 -5.63 14.19
N GLU A 39 -3.11 -5.94 15.28
CA GLU A 39 -3.74 -6.25 16.58
C GLU A 39 -4.51 -5.04 17.12
N THR A 40 -3.93 -3.85 16.94
CA THR A 40 -4.51 -2.58 17.41
C THR A 40 -5.20 -1.79 16.30
N TYR A 41 -4.76 -1.92 15.04
CA TYR A 41 -5.35 -1.22 13.91
C TYR A 41 -6.68 -1.85 13.48
N LYS A 42 -7.80 -1.18 13.74
CA LYS A 42 -9.15 -1.72 13.50
C LYS A 42 -9.76 -1.41 12.13
N LEU A 43 -9.18 -0.48 11.37
CA LEU A 43 -9.76 -0.04 10.10
C LEU A 43 -9.57 -1.04 8.95
N GLN A 44 -8.46 -1.77 8.94
CA GLN A 44 -8.12 -2.75 7.89
C GLN A 44 -7.43 -3.95 8.53
N LYS A 45 -7.33 -5.04 7.77
CA LYS A 45 -6.64 -6.27 8.18
C LYS A 45 -5.48 -6.56 7.23
N TYR A 46 -4.60 -7.48 7.63
CA TYR A 46 -3.63 -8.06 6.71
C TYR A 46 -4.35 -8.70 5.52
N SER A 47 -3.88 -8.44 4.29
CA SER A 47 -4.57 -8.82 3.06
C SER A 47 -3.64 -9.22 1.91
N LEU A 48 -2.36 -9.51 2.19
CA LEU A 48 -1.43 -9.98 1.15
C LEU A 48 -1.44 -11.50 0.94
N TRP A 49 -2.07 -12.27 1.84
CA TRP A 49 -2.16 -13.74 1.76
C TRP A 49 -2.65 -14.31 0.41
N PRO A 50 -3.54 -13.65 -0.36
CA PRO A 50 -4.00 -14.18 -1.66
C PRO A 50 -2.94 -14.13 -2.76
N PHE A 51 -1.84 -13.38 -2.58
CA PHE A 51 -0.80 -13.18 -3.58
C PHE A 51 0.35 -14.17 -3.43
N ASN A 52 1.10 -14.41 -4.51
CA ASN A 52 2.31 -15.26 -4.56
C ASN A 52 3.55 -14.66 -3.87
N ILE A 53 3.36 -13.87 -2.82
CA ILE A 53 4.44 -13.22 -2.08
C ILE A 53 5.25 -14.18 -1.20
N GLN A 54 6.45 -13.74 -0.80
CA GLN A 54 7.24 -14.37 0.26
C GLN A 54 6.66 -14.04 1.64
N GLU A 55 5.74 -14.87 2.09
CA GLU A 55 4.98 -14.67 3.33
C GLU A 55 5.74 -15.21 4.57
N ASN A 56 6.85 -14.57 4.92
CA ASN A 56 7.61 -14.91 6.12
C ASN A 56 7.29 -13.93 7.26
N PHE A 57 6.59 -14.36 8.31
CA PHE A 57 6.26 -13.47 9.43
C PHE A 57 7.47 -13.26 10.37
N ALA A 58 7.68 -12.01 10.79
CA ALA A 58 8.68 -11.66 11.80
C ALA A 58 8.17 -12.01 13.20
N SER A 59 9.05 -12.58 14.03
CA SER A 59 8.73 -12.78 15.45
C SER A 59 8.84 -11.47 16.23
N LEU A 60 8.17 -11.38 17.38
CA LEU A 60 8.29 -10.23 18.28
C LEU A 60 9.74 -9.97 18.70
N GLU A 61 10.54 -11.03 18.88
CA GLU A 61 11.96 -10.93 19.23
C GLU A 61 12.77 -10.28 18.11
N GLU A 62 12.54 -10.66 16.86
CA GLU A 62 13.21 -10.08 15.68
C GLU A 62 12.83 -8.60 15.49
N VAL A 63 11.54 -8.28 15.62
CA VAL A 63 11.06 -6.90 15.57
C VAL A 63 11.70 -6.07 16.69
N THR A 64 11.70 -6.59 17.92
CA THR A 64 12.30 -5.91 19.07
C THR A 64 13.80 -5.70 18.89
N ALA A 65 14.51 -6.68 18.35
CA ALA A 65 15.95 -6.59 18.10
C ALA A 65 16.32 -5.45 17.13
N LEU A 66 15.46 -5.15 16.15
CA LEU A 66 15.71 -4.10 15.15
C LEU A 66 15.08 -2.75 15.50
N THR A 67 14.07 -2.70 16.38
CA THR A 67 13.36 -1.46 16.72
C THR A 67 13.80 -0.87 18.06
N VAL A 68 14.19 -1.70 19.03
CA VAL A 68 14.56 -1.28 20.38
C VAL A 68 16.06 -1.18 20.54
N ARG A 69 16.55 0.03 20.79
CA ARG A 69 17.97 0.25 21.08
C ARG A 69 18.34 -0.40 22.41
N LYS A 70 19.21 -1.42 22.38
CA LYS A 70 19.86 -1.96 23.58
C LYS A 70 20.73 -0.86 24.21
N ARG A 71 20.45 -0.50 25.47
CA ARG A 71 21.12 0.60 26.17
C ARG A 71 22.05 0.09 27.27
N ARG A 72 23.25 0.65 27.30
CA ARG A 72 24.17 0.52 28.44
C ARG A 72 23.55 1.17 29.69
N ILE A 73 23.89 0.65 30.86
CA ILE A 73 23.34 1.11 32.16
C ILE A 73 23.55 2.63 32.34
N VAL A 74 24.73 3.13 31.98
CA VAL A 74 25.09 4.56 32.06
C VAL A 74 24.17 5.46 31.23
N GLU A 75 23.77 5.04 30.02
CA GLU A 75 22.84 5.79 29.17
C GLU A 75 21.42 5.85 29.78
N ARG A 76 21.01 4.84 30.56
CA ARG A 76 19.70 4.85 31.24
C ARG A 76 19.65 5.90 32.34
N VAL A 77 20.73 5.99 33.13
CA VAL A 77 20.85 6.92 34.26
C VAL A 77 20.92 8.36 33.77
N THR A 78 21.83 8.66 32.82
CA THR A 78 21.99 10.02 32.29
C THR A 78 20.72 10.52 31.60
N ARG A 79 19.97 9.65 30.92
CA ARG A 79 18.66 10.00 30.35
C ARG A 79 17.64 10.38 31.42
N ARG A 80 17.56 9.63 32.53
CA ARG A 80 16.60 9.89 33.61
C ARG A 80 16.88 11.25 34.26
N VAL A 81 18.16 11.57 34.43
CA VAL A 81 18.65 12.86 34.94
C VAL A 81 18.38 14.00 33.94
N LEU A 82 18.68 13.79 32.65
CA LEU A 82 18.56 14.81 31.59
C LEU A 82 17.18 14.86 30.92
N ARG A 83 16.20 14.09 31.38
CA ARG A 83 14.82 13.99 30.84
C ARG A 83 14.70 13.82 29.32
N ARG A 84 15.71 13.23 28.65
CA ARG A 84 15.71 13.09 27.18
C ARG A 84 14.71 12.03 26.71
N PRO A 85 14.03 12.19 25.56
CA PRO A 85 13.17 11.13 25.01
C PRO A 85 14.00 9.90 24.60
N PRO A 86 13.38 8.70 24.53
CA PRO A 86 14.07 7.51 24.09
C PRO A 86 14.38 7.65 22.59
N LYS A 87 15.65 7.48 22.18
CA LYS A 87 15.99 7.38 20.76
C LYS A 87 15.66 5.97 20.24
N PRO A 88 15.07 5.84 19.03
CA PRO A 88 14.87 4.56 18.37
C PRO A 88 16.22 3.91 18.01
N ALA A 89 16.20 2.62 17.69
CA ALA A 89 17.37 1.94 17.15
C ALA A 89 17.75 2.54 15.78
N PRO A 90 19.04 2.64 15.42
CA PRO A 90 19.46 3.10 14.10
C PRO A 90 19.00 2.18 12.97
N THR A 91 18.71 0.91 13.30
CA THR A 91 18.12 -0.11 12.41
C THR A 91 16.62 0.08 12.20
N HIS A 92 15.96 0.96 12.96
CA HIS A 92 14.55 1.32 12.78
C HIS A 92 14.42 2.48 11.82
N ILE A 93 14.18 2.17 10.55
CA ILE A 93 14.08 3.15 9.47
C ILE A 93 12.63 3.59 9.35
N ARG A 94 12.38 4.87 9.67
CA ARG A 94 11.04 5.47 9.56
C ARG A 94 10.98 6.39 8.35
N GLU A 95 9.90 6.28 7.58
CA GLU A 95 9.67 7.18 6.45
C GLU A 95 9.58 8.63 6.95
N LYS A 96 10.48 9.49 6.46
CA LYS A 96 10.60 10.88 6.92
C LYS A 96 9.53 11.79 6.31
N LYS A 97 9.18 11.55 5.05
CA LYS A 97 8.23 12.35 4.26
C LYS A 97 7.35 11.41 3.46
N ARG A 98 6.03 11.51 3.64
CA ARG A 98 5.05 10.75 2.84
C ARG A 98 5.02 11.26 1.40
N PHE A 99 4.64 10.39 0.47
CA PHE A 99 4.51 10.69 -0.96
C PHE A 99 5.81 11.19 -1.62
N HIS A 100 6.98 10.88 -1.04
CA HIS A 100 8.28 11.27 -1.56
C HIS A 100 9.15 10.04 -1.79
N PHE A 101 9.93 10.07 -2.87
CA PHE A 101 10.95 9.07 -3.15
C PHE A 101 12.28 9.52 -2.54
N ASP A 102 12.82 8.71 -1.61
CA ASP A 102 14.12 8.90 -0.98
C ASP A 102 15.06 7.79 -1.46
N PRO A 103 15.95 8.05 -2.44
CA PRO A 103 16.80 7.01 -3.03
C PRO A 103 17.73 6.33 -2.00
N GLU A 104 18.05 6.98 -0.87
CA GLU A 104 18.89 6.39 0.17
C GLU A 104 18.25 5.16 0.83
N ILE A 105 16.94 4.99 0.72
CA ILE A 105 16.23 3.80 1.19
C ILE A 105 16.69 2.55 0.44
N LEU A 106 17.07 2.67 -0.84
CA LEU A 106 17.57 1.54 -1.63
C LEU A 106 19.00 1.14 -1.24
N ASN A 107 19.75 2.04 -0.60
CA ASN A 107 21.12 1.81 -0.14
C ASN A 107 21.20 1.24 1.29
N LEU A 108 20.06 0.95 1.92
CA LEU A 108 20.03 0.45 3.30
C LEU A 108 20.75 -0.90 3.41
N PRO A 109 21.48 -1.16 4.50
CA PRO A 109 22.10 -2.45 4.74
C PRO A 109 21.06 -3.50 5.14
N THR A 110 21.50 -4.75 5.24
CA THR A 110 20.69 -5.79 5.91
C THR A 110 20.53 -5.51 7.41
N GLY A 111 19.53 -6.14 8.03
CA GLY A 111 19.27 -5.99 9.47
C GLY A 111 18.53 -4.70 9.80
N VAL A 112 17.65 -4.25 8.91
CA VAL A 112 16.81 -3.06 9.11
C VAL A 112 15.34 -3.41 9.22
N TYR A 113 14.60 -2.56 9.93
CA TYR A 113 13.15 -2.58 10.05
C TYR A 113 12.57 -1.32 9.40
N LEU A 114 11.73 -1.49 8.38
CA LEU A 114 11.08 -0.41 7.64
C LEU A 114 9.70 -0.10 8.24
N ASP A 115 9.49 1.15 8.65
CA ASP A 115 8.23 1.69 9.21
C ASP A 115 7.78 2.90 8.39
N GLY A 116 6.93 2.68 7.39
CA GLY A 116 6.53 3.71 6.44
C GLY A 116 5.44 3.25 5.49
N SER A 117 4.97 4.17 4.65
CA SER A 117 4.01 3.90 3.58
C SER A 117 4.70 3.61 2.24
N TRP A 118 5.84 4.24 1.97
CA TRP A 118 6.72 3.95 0.83
C TRP A 118 6.01 4.02 -0.53
N GLN A 119 5.09 4.98 -0.68
CA GLN A 119 4.15 5.07 -1.80
C GLN A 119 4.80 5.66 -3.06
N SER A 120 5.81 4.97 -3.59
CA SER A 120 6.45 5.30 -4.87
C SER A 120 6.95 4.03 -5.55
N GLU A 121 6.57 3.81 -6.80
CA GLU A 121 7.06 2.69 -7.62
C GLU A 121 8.57 2.72 -7.85
N LYS A 122 9.18 3.91 -7.76
CA LYS A 122 10.63 4.11 -7.88
C LYS A 122 11.43 3.27 -6.87
N TYR A 123 10.81 2.86 -5.77
CA TYR A 123 11.45 1.98 -4.80
C TYR A 123 11.60 0.53 -5.26
N PHE A 124 10.96 0.10 -6.34
CA PHE A 124 10.98 -1.29 -6.79
C PHE A 124 10.87 -1.43 -8.31
N ALA A 125 11.09 -0.35 -9.05
CA ALA A 125 11.09 -0.35 -10.51
C ALA A 125 12.12 -1.35 -11.08
N ASP A 126 13.31 -1.44 -10.47
CA ASP A 126 14.38 -2.35 -10.91
C ASP A 126 14.04 -3.83 -10.74
N ILE A 127 13.05 -4.16 -9.91
CA ILE A 127 12.56 -5.53 -9.69
C ILE A 127 11.09 -5.70 -10.08
N GLU A 128 10.58 -4.85 -10.98
CA GLU A 128 9.16 -4.84 -11.38
C GLU A 128 8.66 -6.23 -11.81
N ALA A 129 9.47 -6.97 -12.59
CA ALA A 129 9.10 -8.32 -13.03
C ALA A 129 8.87 -9.28 -11.85
N VAL A 130 9.71 -9.21 -10.82
CA VAL A 130 9.57 -10.00 -9.59
C VAL A 130 8.30 -9.58 -8.85
N ILE A 131 8.08 -8.27 -8.69
CA ILE A 131 6.90 -7.75 -8.01
C ILE A 131 5.61 -8.15 -8.74
N ARG A 132 5.55 -8.06 -10.07
CA ARG A 132 4.38 -8.47 -10.86
C ARG A 132 4.10 -9.97 -10.73
N GLN A 133 5.16 -10.79 -10.73
CA GLN A 133 5.01 -12.23 -10.51
C GLN A 133 4.46 -12.53 -9.11
N GLU A 134 5.05 -11.92 -8.07
CA GLU A 134 4.62 -12.13 -6.68
C GLU A 134 3.24 -11.53 -6.39
N PHE A 135 2.85 -10.44 -7.06
CA PHE A 135 1.51 -9.83 -6.97
C PHE A 135 0.48 -10.47 -7.89
N THR A 136 0.76 -11.67 -8.41
CA THR A 136 -0.26 -12.49 -9.04
C THR A 136 -1.13 -13.16 -7.96
N VAL A 137 -2.45 -13.12 -8.14
CA VAL A 137 -3.41 -13.77 -7.24
C VAL A 137 -3.35 -15.29 -7.43
N LYS A 138 -3.21 -16.04 -6.33
CA LYS A 138 -3.09 -17.51 -6.31
C LYS A 138 -4.35 -18.22 -6.81
N THR A 139 -5.50 -17.66 -6.47
CA THR A 139 -6.80 -18.29 -6.70
C THR A 139 -7.46 -17.72 -7.95
N PRO A 140 -7.97 -18.57 -8.86
CA PRO A 140 -8.74 -18.08 -9.99
C PRO A 140 -10.03 -17.42 -9.53
N GLN A 141 -10.53 -16.49 -10.33
CA GLN A 141 -11.85 -15.89 -10.12
C GLN A 141 -12.95 -16.94 -10.33
N VAL A 142 -14.05 -16.81 -9.57
CA VAL A 142 -15.20 -17.71 -9.64
C VAL A 142 -16.51 -16.93 -9.62
N GLY A 143 -17.59 -17.54 -10.12
CA GLY A 143 -18.93 -16.95 -10.13
C GLY A 143 -18.95 -15.57 -10.82
N LYS A 144 -19.62 -14.61 -10.17
CA LYS A 144 -19.80 -13.25 -10.70
C LYS A 144 -18.50 -12.52 -11.01
N ASP A 145 -17.43 -12.77 -10.25
CA ASP A 145 -16.14 -12.12 -10.50
C ASP A 145 -15.52 -12.61 -11.81
N LYS A 146 -15.68 -13.91 -12.11
CA LYS A 146 -15.24 -14.50 -13.37
C LYS A 146 -16.08 -13.98 -14.54
N GLU A 147 -17.41 -14.00 -14.40
CA GLU A 147 -18.33 -13.48 -15.42
C GLU A 147 -18.03 -12.01 -15.76
N LEU A 148 -17.78 -11.18 -14.73
CA LEU A 148 -17.44 -9.78 -14.91
C LEU A 148 -16.08 -9.60 -15.60
N ALA A 149 -15.09 -10.41 -15.26
CA ALA A 149 -13.78 -10.38 -15.91
C ALA A 149 -13.87 -10.80 -17.39
N GLU A 150 -14.66 -11.84 -17.71
CA GLU A 150 -14.92 -12.26 -19.09
C GLU A 150 -15.63 -11.17 -19.90
N GLN A 151 -16.59 -10.47 -19.29
CA GLN A 151 -17.23 -9.30 -19.89
C GLN A 151 -16.22 -8.18 -20.19
N MET A 152 -15.38 -7.81 -19.22
CA MET A 152 -14.33 -6.79 -19.40
C MET A 152 -13.34 -7.17 -20.50
N ALA A 153 -13.01 -8.46 -20.64
CA ALA A 153 -12.09 -8.96 -21.67
C ALA A 153 -12.72 -8.98 -23.07
N SER A 154 -14.05 -9.04 -23.18
CA SER A 154 -14.77 -9.11 -24.45
C SER A 154 -15.03 -7.76 -25.13
N CYS A 155 -14.64 -6.65 -24.51
CA CYS A 155 -14.88 -5.30 -25.02
C CYS A 155 -13.71 -4.35 -24.71
N GLU A 156 -13.74 -3.15 -25.29
CA GLU A 156 -12.80 -2.09 -24.93
C GLU A 156 -13.19 -1.52 -23.56
N SER A 157 -12.71 -2.18 -22.50
CA SER A 157 -13.08 -1.89 -21.12
C SER A 157 -12.28 -0.72 -20.54
N VAL A 158 -12.99 0.18 -19.85
CA VAL A 158 -12.41 1.29 -19.09
C VAL A 158 -12.83 1.15 -17.63
N SER A 159 -11.88 0.98 -16.72
CA SER A 159 -12.17 0.98 -15.28
C SER A 159 -12.29 2.42 -14.77
N LEU A 160 -13.41 2.75 -14.13
CA LEU A 160 -13.63 4.04 -13.49
C LEU A 160 -13.88 3.84 -12.00
N HIS A 161 -12.95 4.26 -11.16
CA HIS A 161 -13.10 4.16 -9.71
C HIS A 161 -13.53 5.50 -9.09
N ILE A 162 -14.66 5.48 -8.37
CA ILE A 162 -15.20 6.62 -7.63
C ILE A 162 -14.95 6.39 -6.14
N ARG A 163 -13.96 7.11 -5.59
CA ARG A 163 -13.63 7.06 -4.16
C ARG A 163 -14.34 8.18 -3.41
N ARG A 164 -15.21 7.83 -2.46
CA ARG A 164 -15.99 8.80 -1.67
C ARG A 164 -16.02 8.52 -0.19
N GLY A 165 -16.37 7.30 0.23
CA GLY A 165 -16.85 6.97 1.57
C GLY A 165 -16.29 7.85 2.70
N ASP A 166 -15.07 7.59 3.14
CA ASP A 166 -14.43 8.37 4.21
C ASP A 166 -13.96 9.76 3.78
N TYR A 167 -13.79 10.01 2.48
CA TYR A 167 -13.44 11.33 1.94
C TYR A 167 -14.59 12.33 2.08
N VAL A 168 -15.84 11.84 2.18
CA VAL A 168 -17.03 12.66 2.42
C VAL A 168 -17.40 12.67 3.90
N SER A 169 -17.41 11.49 4.53
CA SER A 169 -17.99 11.31 5.87
C SER A 169 -17.04 11.64 7.02
N ASN A 170 -15.72 11.58 6.82
CA ASN A 170 -14.73 11.90 7.85
C ASN A 170 -14.20 13.33 7.65
N PRO A 171 -14.43 14.26 8.60
CA PRO A 171 -13.99 15.65 8.45
C PRO A 171 -12.49 15.83 8.24
N ARG A 172 -11.66 15.02 8.92
CA ARG A 172 -10.20 15.08 8.79
C ARG A 172 -9.74 14.58 7.43
N THR A 173 -10.28 13.45 6.97
CA THR A 173 -9.97 12.91 5.64
C THR A 173 -10.42 13.86 4.54
N LYS A 174 -11.62 14.44 4.68
CA LYS A 174 -12.18 15.42 3.75
C LYS A 174 -11.29 16.66 3.60
N GLN A 175 -10.71 17.15 4.69
CA GLN A 175 -9.83 18.32 4.67
C GLN A 175 -8.51 18.06 3.92
N ILE A 176 -8.00 16.82 3.98
CA ILE A 176 -6.70 16.47 3.39
C ILE A 176 -6.84 15.98 1.94
N LEU A 177 -7.85 15.16 1.66
CA LEU A 177 -8.02 14.46 0.38
C LEU A 177 -9.24 14.98 -0.39
N GLY A 178 -10.40 15.02 0.26
CA GLY A 178 -11.67 15.44 -0.35
C GLY A 178 -12.15 14.53 -1.49
N PRO A 179 -13.47 14.41 -1.75
CA PRO A 179 -13.94 13.69 -2.93
C PRO A 179 -13.67 14.49 -4.20
N SER A 180 -13.32 13.82 -5.29
CA SER A 180 -13.41 14.44 -6.62
C SER A 180 -14.86 14.80 -6.93
N ASP A 181 -15.07 15.93 -7.60
CA ASP A 181 -16.39 16.33 -8.09
C ASP A 181 -16.82 15.50 -9.30
N LEU A 182 -18.10 15.62 -9.70
CA LEU A 182 -18.63 14.92 -10.87
C LEU A 182 -18.00 15.40 -12.18
N ASP A 183 -17.62 16.69 -12.26
CA ASP A 183 -16.99 17.28 -13.43
C ASP A 183 -15.66 16.59 -13.76
N TYR A 184 -14.84 16.28 -12.75
CA TYR A 184 -13.64 15.48 -12.90
C TYR A 184 -13.91 14.15 -13.61
N TYR A 185 -14.94 13.42 -13.20
CA TYR A 185 -15.28 12.14 -13.81
C TYR A 185 -15.80 12.31 -15.24
N PHE A 186 -16.61 13.33 -15.52
CA PHE A 186 -17.09 13.61 -16.88
C PHE A 186 -15.94 13.96 -17.83
N ARG A 187 -14.99 14.81 -17.39
CA ARG A 187 -13.78 15.12 -18.17
C ARG A 187 -12.91 13.89 -18.42
N CYS A 188 -12.80 12.98 -17.45
CA CYS A 188 -12.11 11.71 -17.67
C CYS A 188 -12.81 10.84 -18.73
N VAL A 189 -14.14 10.75 -18.69
CA VAL A 189 -14.91 9.99 -19.68
C VAL A 189 -14.73 10.58 -21.08
N GLU A 190 -14.85 11.91 -21.23
CA GLU A 190 -14.61 12.60 -22.51
C GLU A 190 -13.18 12.38 -23.03
N TYR A 191 -12.19 12.39 -22.14
CA TYR A 191 -10.81 12.12 -22.52
C TYR A 191 -10.63 10.70 -23.08
N PHE A 192 -11.22 9.69 -22.42
CA PHE A 192 -11.09 8.31 -22.88
C PHE A 192 -11.91 8.00 -24.14
N THR A 193 -13.04 8.67 -24.37
CA THR A 193 -13.83 8.49 -25.60
C THR A 193 -13.14 9.03 -26.85
N GLN A 194 -12.14 9.90 -26.69
CA GLN A 194 -11.26 10.32 -27.79
C GLN A 194 -10.18 9.28 -28.12
N MET A 195 -9.82 8.41 -27.15
CA MET A 195 -8.75 7.42 -27.29
C MET A 195 -9.27 6.01 -27.61
N VAL A 196 -10.47 5.68 -27.16
CA VAL A 196 -11.08 4.35 -27.26
C VAL A 196 -12.32 4.46 -28.13
N LYS A 197 -12.45 3.58 -29.13
CA LYS A 197 -13.49 3.71 -30.16
C LYS A 197 -14.89 3.41 -29.62
N ASN A 198 -15.03 2.35 -28.84
CA ASN A 198 -16.29 1.89 -28.26
C ASN A 198 -16.11 1.55 -26.76
N PRO A 199 -15.83 2.54 -25.90
CA PRO A 199 -15.52 2.27 -24.50
C PRO A 199 -16.74 1.75 -23.74
N HIS A 200 -16.53 0.71 -22.95
CA HIS A 200 -17.47 0.24 -21.92
C HIS A 200 -16.90 0.57 -20.54
N PHE A 201 -17.61 1.38 -19.75
CA PHE A 201 -17.11 1.87 -18.46
C PHE A 201 -17.55 0.99 -17.31
N PHE A 202 -16.61 0.28 -16.69
CA PHE A 202 -16.87 -0.50 -15.49
C PHE A 202 -16.63 0.34 -14.24
N ILE A 203 -17.70 0.67 -13.53
CA ILE A 203 -17.67 1.61 -12.40
C ILE A 203 -17.49 0.87 -11.08
N PHE A 204 -16.39 1.18 -10.38
CA PHE A 204 -16.11 0.69 -9.04
C PHE A 204 -16.27 1.83 -8.03
N SER A 205 -16.84 1.56 -6.86
CA SER A 205 -16.95 2.60 -5.83
C SER A 205 -17.12 1.98 -4.45
N ASP A 206 -16.65 2.70 -3.43
CA ASP A 206 -17.00 2.43 -2.04
C ASP A 206 -18.41 2.95 -1.66
N GLU A 207 -19.08 3.69 -2.55
CA GLU A 207 -20.48 4.09 -2.45
C GLU A 207 -21.26 3.81 -3.76
N PRO A 208 -21.46 2.53 -4.16
CA PRO A 208 -21.97 2.17 -5.49
C PRO A 208 -23.39 2.68 -5.77
N LYS A 209 -24.25 2.80 -4.74
CA LYS A 209 -25.59 3.40 -4.90
C LYS A 209 -25.51 4.88 -5.26
N TRP A 210 -24.60 5.62 -4.64
CA TRP A 210 -24.39 7.03 -4.95
C TRP A 210 -23.86 7.17 -6.37
N ALA A 211 -22.86 6.37 -6.75
CA ALA A 211 -22.30 6.36 -8.10
C ALA A 211 -23.39 6.18 -9.16
N ARG A 212 -24.23 5.14 -9.02
CA ARG A 212 -25.33 4.86 -9.95
C ARG A 212 -26.35 6.00 -10.07
N ASN A 213 -26.64 6.69 -8.97
CA ASN A 213 -27.64 7.76 -8.95
C ASN A 213 -27.12 9.07 -9.53
N ASN A 214 -25.82 9.36 -9.38
CA ASN A 214 -25.24 10.68 -9.69
C ASN A 214 -24.38 10.70 -10.96
N LEU A 215 -23.68 9.60 -11.27
CA LEU A 215 -22.85 9.51 -12.47
C LEU A 215 -23.71 8.98 -13.63
N LYS A 216 -24.17 9.89 -14.49
CA LYS A 216 -24.95 9.57 -15.68
C LYS A 216 -24.07 9.75 -16.91
N LEU A 217 -23.60 8.64 -17.48
CA LEU A 217 -22.76 8.63 -18.67
C LEU A 217 -23.60 8.41 -19.92
N SER A 218 -23.16 8.96 -21.05
CA SER A 218 -23.72 8.72 -22.39
C SER A 218 -23.18 7.44 -23.05
N HIS A 219 -22.43 6.63 -22.31
CA HIS A 219 -21.74 5.43 -22.78
C HIS A 219 -22.18 4.20 -21.96
N PRO A 220 -22.00 2.96 -22.47
CA PRO A 220 -22.31 1.74 -21.73
C PRO A 220 -21.57 1.65 -20.38
N THR A 221 -22.28 1.21 -19.35
CA THR A 221 -21.80 1.03 -17.96
C THR A 221 -22.35 -0.21 -17.30
#